data_AF-A0A3D2AZJ6-F1
#
_entry.id   AF-A0A3D2AZJ6-F1
#
_cell.length_a   1.000
_cell.length_b   1.000
_cell.length_c   1.000
_cell.angle_alpha   90.00
_cell.angle_beta   90.00
_cell.angle_gamma   90.00
#
_symmetry.space_group_name_H-M   'P 1'
#
loop_
_entity.id
_entity.type
_entity.pdbx_description
1 polymer ?
#
loop_
_entity_poly.entity_id
_entity_poly.type
_entity_poly.pdbx_seq_one_letter_code
_entity_poly.pdbx_strand_id
1 'polypeptide(L)'
;KLNLSIALLLALATVSPAISADDRSDAKRQVEFGIEVAERGLWREATYRWNRAVEIDPTYAAAWNNLAIAYEHAGKFDDARKAYEQAGKLDPGNLTIQQNFDLFKELNERTSR
;
A
#
# COMPACT_ATOMS: atom_id res chain seq x y z
N LYS A 1 49.64 21.41 -2.15
CA LYS A 1 48.78 22.05 -3.18
C LYS A 1 48.07 20.91 -3.89
N LEU A 2 46.95 20.40 -3.35
CA LEU A 2 45.57 20.71 -3.77
C LEU A 2 45.46 20.62 -5.31
N ASN A 3 44.73 19.67 -5.90
CA ASN A 3 43.26 19.69 -5.90
C ASN A 3 42.64 18.29 -5.90
N LEU A 4 42.06 17.97 -4.75
CA LEU A 4 41.03 16.96 -4.57
C LEU A 4 39.70 17.64 -4.96
N SER A 5 39.28 17.52 -6.21
CA SER A 5 38.00 18.08 -6.67
C SER A 5 37.53 17.28 -7.88
N ILE A 6 36.21 17.08 -7.98
CA ILE A 6 35.51 16.29 -9.00
C ILE A 6 35.36 14.81 -8.64
N ALA A 7 34.65 14.58 -7.54
CA ALA A 7 33.61 13.55 -7.51
C ALA A 7 32.41 14.14 -6.78
N LEU A 8 31.82 15.17 -7.39
CA LEU A 8 30.48 15.64 -7.07
C LEU A 8 29.52 14.53 -7.51
N LEU A 9 29.36 13.49 -6.69
CA LEU A 9 28.24 12.58 -6.79
C LEU A 9 27.00 13.41 -6.45
N LEU A 10 26.34 13.88 -7.51
CA LEU A 10 24.97 14.35 -7.50
C LEU A 10 24.10 13.24 -6.89
N ALA A 11 23.96 13.26 -5.57
CA ALA A 11 22.77 12.71 -4.95
C ALA A 11 21.62 13.57 -5.48
N LEU A 12 20.94 13.10 -6.53
CA LEU A 12 19.57 13.54 -6.78
C LEU A 12 18.80 13.14 -5.52
N ALA A 13 18.71 14.08 -4.58
CA ALA A 13 17.68 14.04 -3.58
C ALA A 13 16.37 14.07 -4.37
N THR A 14 15.73 12.92 -4.53
CA THR A 14 14.31 12.86 -4.82
C THR A 14 13.64 13.47 -3.59
N VAL A 15 13.53 14.80 -3.58
CA VAL A 15 12.62 15.50 -2.68
C VAL A 15 11.23 15.10 -3.17
N SER A 16 10.80 13.91 -2.76
CA SER A 16 9.40 13.58 -2.76
C SER A 16 8.78 14.63 -1.85
N PRO A 17 7.84 15.47 -2.34
CA PRO A 17 7.23 16.47 -1.48
C PRO A 17 6.72 15.74 -0.23
N ALA A 18 7.12 16.22 0.95
CA ALA A 18 6.60 15.67 2.19
C ALA A 18 5.07 15.75 2.11
N ILE A 19 4.41 14.60 2.19
CA ILE A 19 2.95 14.45 2.08
C ILE A 19 2.32 15.41 3.08
N SER A 20 1.42 16.27 2.62
CA SER A 20 0.79 17.26 3.49
C SER A 20 -0.17 16.58 4.47
N ALA A 21 -0.49 17.24 5.58
CA ALA A 21 -1.50 16.73 6.52
C ALA A 21 -2.86 16.57 5.82
N ASP A 22 -3.16 17.46 4.87
CA ASP A 22 -4.38 17.39 4.06
C ASP A 22 -4.37 16.14 3.18
N ASP A 23 -3.28 15.87 2.45
CA ASP A 23 -3.14 14.66 1.63
C ASP A 23 -3.32 13.37 2.45
N ARG A 24 -2.73 13.31 3.66
CA ARG A 24 -2.91 12.16 4.56
C ARG A 24 -4.38 12.00 4.97
N SER A 25 -5.07 13.11 5.26
CA SER A 25 -6.49 13.10 5.59
C SER A 25 -7.34 12.64 4.40
N ASP A 26 -6.95 13.01 3.17
CA ASP A 26 -7.64 12.66 1.94
C ASP A 26 -7.47 11.17 1.63
N ALA A 27 -6.26 10.63 1.76
CA ALA A 27 -6.01 9.19 1.64
C ALA A 27 -6.84 8.38 2.64
N LYS A 28 -6.94 8.83 3.89
CA LYS A 28 -7.81 8.22 4.92
C LYS A 28 -9.27 8.20 4.49
N ARG A 29 -9.81 9.32 3.98
CA ARG A 29 -11.20 9.37 3.49
C ARG A 29 -11.45 8.43 2.32
N GLN A 30 -10.49 8.30 1.40
CA GLN A 30 -10.61 7.31 0.31
C GLN A 30 -10.61 5.87 0.85
N VAL A 31 -9.80 5.55 1.87
CA VAL A 31 -9.83 4.22 2.51
C VAL A 31 -11.17 3.93 3.17
N GLU A 32 -11.68 4.86 3.98
CA GLU A 32 -12.95 4.72 4.70
C GLU A 32 -14.12 4.54 3.72
N PHE A 33 -14.18 5.34 2.66
CA PHE A 33 -15.18 5.18 1.61
C PHE A 33 -15.06 3.83 0.90
N GLY A 34 -13.81 3.40 0.60
CA GLY A 34 -13.56 2.10 -0.02
C GLY A 34 -14.07 0.93 0.82
N ILE A 35 -13.95 1.00 2.16
CA ILE A 35 -14.51 0.02 3.09
C ILE A 35 -16.04 0.03 3.03
N GLU A 36 -16.67 1.20 3.12
CA GLU A 36 -18.14 1.35 3.07
C GLU A 36 -18.74 0.72 1.81
N VAL A 37 -18.12 0.93 0.64
CA VAL A 37 -18.62 0.37 -0.61
C VAL A 37 -18.28 -1.12 -0.78
N ALA A 38 -17.16 -1.60 -0.22
CA ALA A 38 -16.84 -3.02 -0.19
C ALA A 38 -17.86 -3.81 0.65
N GLU A 39 -18.30 -3.28 1.79
CA GLU A 39 -19.36 -3.86 2.62
C GLU A 39 -20.69 -3.99 1.87
N ARG A 40 -20.92 -3.16 0.85
CA ARG A 40 -22.07 -3.23 -0.06
C ARG A 40 -21.84 -4.14 -1.28
N GLY A 41 -20.71 -4.83 -1.34
CA GLY A 41 -20.31 -5.70 -2.46
C GLY A 41 -19.81 -4.95 -3.71
N LEU A 42 -19.61 -3.64 -3.64
CA LEU A 42 -19.15 -2.81 -4.76
C LEU A 42 -17.62 -2.84 -4.88
N TRP A 43 -17.06 -4.03 -5.06
CA TRP A 43 -15.62 -4.28 -5.05
C TRP A 43 -14.83 -3.48 -6.09
N ARG A 44 -15.41 -3.20 -7.26
CA ARG A 44 -14.75 -2.35 -8.28
C ARG A 44 -14.53 -0.92 -7.80
N GLU A 45 -15.50 -0.35 -7.10
CA GLU A 45 -15.39 1.00 -6.53
C GLU A 45 -14.43 0.99 -5.34
N ALA A 46 -14.49 -0.03 -4.47
CA ALA A 46 -13.55 -0.18 -3.37
C ALA A 46 -12.09 -0.19 -3.86
N THR A 47 -11.78 -1.00 -4.87
CA THR A 47 -10.46 -1.04 -5.49
C THR A 47 -10.05 0.31 -6.09
N TYR A 48 -10.97 1.03 -6.74
CA TYR A 48 -10.68 2.37 -7.25
C TYR A 48 -10.28 3.33 -6.11
N ARG A 49 -11.04 3.32 -5.03
CA ARG A 49 -10.82 4.19 -3.86
C ARG A 49 -9.52 3.88 -3.15
N TRP A 50 -9.19 2.61 -2.95
CA TRP A 50 -7.94 2.22 -2.34
C TRP A 50 -6.72 2.50 -3.22
N ASN A 51 -6.83 2.39 -4.55
CA ASN A 51 -5.78 2.88 -5.45
C ASN A 51 -5.58 4.40 -5.32
N ARG A 52 -6.67 5.18 -5.28
CA ARG A 52 -6.57 6.63 -5.04
C ARG A 52 -5.91 6.95 -3.71
N ALA A 53 -6.20 6.21 -2.65
CA ALA A 53 -5.55 6.39 -1.37
C ALA A 53 -4.03 6.18 -1.45
N VAL A 54 -3.59 5.14 -2.18
CA VAL A 54 -2.16 4.86 -2.44
C VAL A 54 -1.51 5.95 -3.30
N GLU A 55 -2.21 6.49 -4.29
CA GLU A 55 -1.72 7.61 -5.12
C GLU A 55 -1.51 8.88 -4.30
N ILE A 56 -2.41 9.16 -3.35
CA ILE A 56 -2.38 10.35 -2.49
C ILE A 56 -1.30 10.20 -1.40
N ASP A 57 -1.33 9.09 -0.65
CA ASP A 57 -0.35 8.77 0.38
C ASP A 57 0.19 7.34 0.17
N PRO A 58 1.31 7.18 -0.56
CA PRO A 58 1.92 5.88 -0.78
C PRO A 58 2.54 5.28 0.49
N THR A 59 2.61 6.04 1.59
CA THR A 59 3.09 5.57 2.89
C THR A 59 1.96 5.13 3.81
N TYR A 60 0.69 5.24 3.39
CA TYR A 60 -0.45 4.86 4.20
C TYR A 60 -0.69 3.35 4.17
N ALA A 61 -0.15 2.62 5.15
CA ALA A 61 -0.18 1.17 5.23
C ALA A 61 -1.59 0.55 5.07
N ALA A 62 -2.61 1.20 5.66
CA ALA A 62 -3.99 0.74 5.56
C ALA A 62 -4.53 0.73 4.12
N ALA A 63 -4.11 1.67 3.26
CA ALA A 63 -4.52 1.70 1.86
C ALA A 63 -3.97 0.48 1.10
N TRP A 64 -2.68 0.16 1.31
CA TRP A 64 -2.05 -1.02 0.73
C TRP A 64 -2.68 -2.33 1.21
N ASN A 65 -2.98 -2.45 2.51
CA ASN A 65 -3.66 -3.64 3.06
C ASN A 65 -5.04 -3.85 2.41
N ASN A 66 -5.85 -2.80 2.31
CA ASN A 66 -7.17 -2.93 1.70
C ASN A 66 -7.09 -3.21 0.18
N LEU A 67 -6.12 -2.61 -0.51
CA LEU A 67 -5.86 -2.90 -1.92
C LEU A 67 -5.45 -4.37 -2.12
N ALA A 68 -4.67 -4.95 -1.19
CA ALA A 68 -4.30 -6.36 -1.21
C ALA A 68 -5.54 -7.28 -1.11
N ILE A 69 -6.46 -6.98 -0.18
CA ILE A 69 -7.74 -7.68 -0.04
C ILE A 69 -8.56 -7.59 -1.33
N ALA A 70 -8.60 -6.40 -1.96
CA ALA A 70 -9.28 -6.22 -3.25
C ALA A 70 -8.67 -7.09 -4.37
N TYR A 71 -7.34 -7.20 -4.42
CA TYR A 71 -6.66 -8.07 -5.37
C TYR A 71 -6.90 -9.55 -5.10
N GLU A 72 -6.95 -9.96 -3.82
CA GLU A 72 -7.33 -11.31 -3.41
C GLU A 72 -8.75 -11.65 -3.89
N HIS A 73 -9.73 -10.77 -3.65
CA HIS A 73 -11.09 -10.91 -4.16
C HIS A 73 -11.18 -11.01 -5.68
N ALA A 74 -10.25 -10.38 -6.40
CA ALA A 74 -10.16 -10.42 -7.86
C ALA A 74 -9.34 -11.61 -8.39
N GLY A 75 -8.80 -12.48 -7.53
CA GLY A 75 -7.93 -13.61 -7.91
C GLY A 75 -6.53 -13.19 -8.38
N LYS A 76 -6.12 -11.94 -8.16
CA LYS A 76 -4.82 -11.39 -8.56
C LYS A 76 -3.80 -11.59 -7.43
N PHE A 77 -3.47 -12.84 -7.15
CA PHE A 77 -2.70 -13.18 -5.94
C PHE A 77 -1.27 -12.62 -5.92
N ASP A 78 -0.61 -12.45 -7.06
CA ASP A 78 0.71 -11.83 -7.11
C ASP A 78 0.66 -10.34 -6.73
N ASP A 79 -0.38 -9.63 -7.17
CA ASP A 79 -0.58 -8.22 -6.82
C ASP A 79 -1.00 -8.07 -5.37
N ALA A 80 -1.85 -8.98 -4.86
CA ALA A 80 -2.22 -9.04 -3.46
C ALA A 80 -0.99 -9.22 -2.56
N ARG A 81 -0.11 -10.18 -2.90
CA ARG A 81 1.14 -10.42 -2.16
C ARG A 81 2.02 -9.16 -2.09
N LYS A 82 2.25 -8.50 -3.23
CA LYS A 82 3.06 -7.26 -3.27
C LYS A 82 2.46 -6.16 -2.40
N ALA A 83 1.14 -6.00 -2.43
CA ALA A 83 0.43 -4.99 -1.64
C ALA A 83 0.50 -5.30 -0.13
N TYR A 84 0.31 -6.55 0.28
CA TYR A 84 0.48 -6.96 1.69
C TYR A 84 1.92 -6.75 2.17
N GLU A 85 2.92 -7.12 1.37
CA GLU A 85 4.33 -6.89 1.70
C GLU A 85 4.63 -5.39 1.89
N GLN A 86 4.08 -4.54 1.02
CA GLN A 86 4.23 -3.09 1.15
C GLN A 86 3.55 -2.56 2.41
N ALA A 87 2.33 -3.01 2.72
CA ALA A 87 1.62 -2.64 3.94
C ALA A 87 2.43 -3.00 5.20
N GLY A 88 2.98 -4.22 5.25
CA GLY A 88 3.80 -4.69 6.38
C GLY A 88 5.16 -3.98 6.48
N LYS A 89 5.76 -3.55 5.37
CA LYS A 89 6.97 -2.71 5.40
C LYS A 89 6.70 -1.32 5.99
N LEU A 90 5.53 -0.76 5.71
CA LEU A 90 5.13 0.57 6.18
C LEU A 90 4.70 0.57 7.65
N ASP A 91 4.06 -0.50 8.12
CA ASP A 91 3.62 -0.64 9.51
C ASP A 91 3.83 -2.07 10.03
N PRO A 92 5.08 -2.44 10.39
CA PRO A 92 5.44 -3.81 10.78
C PRO A 92 4.85 -4.24 12.13
N GLY A 93 4.36 -3.31 12.95
CA GLY A 93 3.73 -3.59 14.24
C GLY A 93 2.22 -3.80 14.17
N ASN A 94 1.62 -3.66 12.98
CA ASN A 94 0.18 -3.72 12.81
C ASN A 94 -0.33 -5.16 12.77
N LEU A 95 -0.93 -5.61 13.86
CA LEU A 95 -1.46 -6.96 13.98
C LEU A 95 -2.51 -7.29 12.92
N THR A 96 -3.33 -6.32 12.50
CA THR A 96 -4.36 -6.55 11.47
C THR A 96 -3.72 -6.80 10.10
N ILE A 97 -2.71 -6.01 9.72
CA ILE A 97 -1.98 -6.22 8.46
C ILE A 97 -1.27 -7.58 8.48
N GLN A 98 -0.62 -7.90 9.61
CA GLN A 98 0.03 -9.19 9.80
C GLN A 98 -0.95 -10.36 9.64
N GLN A 99 -2.07 -10.31 10.36
CA GLN A 99 -3.10 -11.35 10.33
C GLN A 99 -3.69 -11.54 8.92
N ASN A 100 -3.98 -10.45 8.21
CA ASN A 100 -4.50 -10.53 6.84
C ASN A 100 -3.48 -11.19 5.91
N PHE A 101 -2.20 -10.81 6.00
CA PHE A 101 -1.18 -11.37 5.12
C PHE A 101 -0.88 -12.84 5.45
N ASP A 102 -0.87 -13.21 6.73
CA ASP A 102 -0.70 -14.60 7.17
C ASP A 102 -1.86 -15.47 6.69
N LEU A 103 -3.10 -15.00 6.79
CA LEU A 103 -4.27 -15.68 6.26
C LEU A 103 -4.18 -15.86 4.74
N PHE A 104 -3.81 -14.79 4.00
CA PHE A 104 -3.61 -14.86 2.56
C PHE A 104 -2.58 -15.93 2.17
N LYS A 105 -1.43 -15.99 2.86
CA LYS A 105 -0.38 -16.98 2.59
C LYS A 105 -0.89 -18.40 2.82
N GLU A 106 -1.55 -18.65 3.95
CA GLU A 106 -2.11 -19.97 4.29
C GLU A 106 -3.12 -20.44 3.24
N LEU A 107 -4.04 -19.56 2.81
CA LEU A 107 -5.04 -19.91 1.81
C LEU A 107 -4.42 -20.16 0.43
N ASN A 108 -3.47 -19.33 0.00
CA ASN A 108 -2.89 -19.41 -1.33
C ASN A 108 -1.85 -20.55 -1.46
N GLU A 109 -1.14 -20.88 -0.38
CA GLU A 109 -0.24 -22.05 -0.35
C GLU A 109 -1.00 -23.38 -0.39
N ARG A 110 -2.22 -23.43 0.16
CA ARG A 110 -3.10 -24.60 0.08
C ARG A 110 -3.69 -24.84 -1.30
N THR A 111 -3.92 -23.78 -2.08
CA THR A 111 -4.45 -23.88 -3.46
C THR A 111 -3.37 -24.08 -4.52
N SER A 112 -2.10 -23.86 -4.17
CA SER A 112 -0.94 -24.03 -5.07
C SER A 112 -0.29 -25.42 -4.95
N ARG A 113 -0.79 -26.30 -4.07
CA ARG A 113 -0.37 -27.71 -3.90
C ARG A 113 -1.41 -28.64 -4.48
#